data_AF-A0A2E8JZN8-F1
#
_entry.id   AF-A0A2E8JZN8-F1
#
_cell.length_a   1.000
_cell.length_b   1.000
_cell.length_c   1.000
_cell.angle_alpha   90.00
_cell.angle_beta   90.00
_cell.angle_gamma   90.00
#
_symmetry.space_group_name_H-M   'P 1'
#
loop_
_entity.id
_entity.type
_entity.pdbx_description
1 polymer ?
#
loop_
_entity_poly.entity_id
_entity_poly.type
_entity_poly.pdbx_seq_one_letter_code
_entity_poly.pdbx_strand_id
1 'polypeptide(L)'
;MKLPRTRASMFGAGLVLLSLLWTAPANADTCGPGNPPCDEPHEGPGCLQPQCCDLVCKNDIFCCETQWDQTCVDLATELCGDVRCPEEGDCLEVHDTGGCIDEDCCELVRMHDPFCGFGTWDEFCVEGAVEWCGATLECPIEPPANAIDELEPCLERVNDGCGREPGERFVVTLGCGDIIYGKTTTTTPRDVDAFVVDLPPGTSVEVAVRSEFPGRLTLVLGECEGPIQTRFGPAVEPCGGEVTWTFEVPTGLWYLAMETGIDGRVLRNGLPCDEIDPKDPPDKDEEPLPRIFGLHYLLSMDCASGCPGDLDGDGVVAGSDLGLLFVLWGPCSGNCPGDLDGDGQVGGSDLGLLFVAWGDC
;
A
#
# COMPACT_ATOMS: atom_id res chain seq x y z
N MET A 1 80.52 26.30 6.07
CA MET A 1 81.18 27.46 5.42
C MET A 1 81.03 27.28 3.91
N LYS A 2 80.48 28.31 3.25
CA LYS A 2 80.22 28.56 1.81
C LYS A 2 80.66 27.52 0.75
N LEU A 3 79.73 27.22 -0.17
CA LEU A 3 79.94 26.61 -1.51
C LEU A 3 81.03 27.29 -2.34
N PRO A 4 81.53 26.59 -3.39
CA PRO A 4 81.26 27.09 -4.74
C PRO A 4 80.85 26.01 -5.78
N ARG A 5 80.20 26.51 -6.84
CA ARG A 5 79.64 25.84 -8.02
C ARG A 5 80.70 25.55 -9.09
N THR A 6 80.55 24.46 -9.85
CA THR A 6 80.83 24.49 -11.31
C THR A 6 80.11 23.40 -12.11
N ARG A 7 79.32 23.87 -13.09
CA ARG A 7 78.84 23.34 -14.39
C ARG A 7 78.84 21.82 -14.66
N ALA A 8 77.66 21.30 -15.00
CA ALA A 8 77.49 20.07 -15.78
C ALA A 8 76.70 20.34 -17.07
N SER A 9 77.08 19.61 -18.12
CA SER A 9 76.78 19.77 -19.54
C SER A 9 75.34 19.36 -19.92
N MET A 10 74.84 19.96 -21.00
CA MET A 10 73.68 19.52 -21.79
C MET A 10 73.88 18.11 -22.37
N PHE A 11 72.79 17.35 -22.50
CA PHE A 11 72.39 16.30 -23.46
C PHE A 11 71.32 15.47 -22.71
N GLY A 12 70.14 15.11 -23.20
CA GLY A 12 69.42 15.18 -24.46
C GLY A 12 68.06 14.49 -24.20
N ALA A 13 67.04 14.87 -24.95
CA ALA A 13 65.63 14.64 -24.67
C ALA A 13 65.18 13.17 -24.57
N GLY A 14 64.12 12.96 -23.77
CA GLY A 14 63.35 11.72 -23.70
C GLY A 14 62.16 11.86 -22.74
N LEU A 15 61.14 12.65 -23.10
CA LEU A 15 59.85 12.63 -22.41
C LEU A 15 59.13 11.32 -22.78
N VAL A 16 59.07 10.38 -21.84
CA VAL A 16 58.10 9.30 -21.88
C VAL A 16 56.87 9.80 -21.13
N LEU A 17 55.87 10.26 -21.87
CA LEU A 17 54.52 10.48 -21.36
C LEU A 17 53.91 9.12 -21.07
N LEU A 18 53.92 8.69 -19.81
CA LEU A 18 52.99 7.64 -19.35
C LEU A 18 51.59 8.27 -19.34
N SER A 19 50.82 8.01 -20.40
CA SER A 19 49.39 8.23 -20.43
C SER A 19 48.74 7.33 -19.39
N LEU A 20 48.29 7.93 -18.27
CA LEU A 20 47.27 7.34 -17.43
C LEU A 20 46.00 7.24 -18.29
N LEU A 21 45.76 6.07 -18.86
CA LEU A 21 44.47 5.69 -19.43
C LEU A 21 43.51 5.61 -18.25
N TRP A 22 42.73 6.68 -18.07
CA TRP A 22 41.51 6.62 -17.30
C TRP A 22 40.54 5.76 -18.11
N THR A 23 40.37 4.51 -17.72
CA THR A 23 39.20 3.74 -18.14
C THR A 23 38.02 4.30 -17.36
N ALA A 24 37.18 5.10 -18.02
CA ALA A 24 35.83 5.36 -17.55
C ALA A 24 35.08 4.00 -17.48
N PRO A 25 34.15 3.82 -16.53
CA PRO A 25 33.30 2.63 -16.54
C PRO A 25 32.47 2.62 -17.83
N ALA A 26 32.26 1.44 -18.40
CA ALA A 26 31.35 1.24 -19.51
C ALA A 26 29.89 1.31 -19.04
N ASN A 27 29.04 1.92 -19.86
CA ASN A 27 27.60 1.69 -20.00
C ASN A 27 26.65 2.15 -18.88
N ALA A 28 26.69 3.42 -18.46
CA ALA A 28 25.60 4.02 -17.68
C ALA A 28 24.90 5.22 -18.38
N ASP A 29 25.41 5.69 -19.53
CA ASP A 29 24.92 6.92 -20.18
C ASP A 29 24.21 6.67 -21.53
N THR A 30 24.02 5.41 -21.96
CA THR A 30 23.51 5.10 -23.31
C THR A 30 22.03 4.76 -23.32
N CYS A 31 21.44 4.34 -22.21
CA CYS A 31 20.02 4.03 -22.11
C CYS A 31 19.31 5.09 -21.27
N GLY A 32 18.03 5.36 -21.56
CA GLY A 32 17.21 6.27 -20.75
C GLY A 32 16.58 7.45 -21.50
N PRO A 33 15.98 8.41 -20.76
CA PRO A 33 15.14 9.52 -21.24
C PRO A 33 15.73 10.41 -22.36
N GLY A 34 17.04 10.34 -22.60
CA GLY A 34 17.72 11.08 -23.65
C GLY A 34 17.64 10.45 -25.04
N ASN A 35 17.08 9.24 -25.17
CA ASN A 35 17.02 8.47 -26.41
C ASN A 35 15.59 8.31 -26.94
N PRO A 36 15.43 8.00 -28.23
CA PRO A 36 14.12 7.66 -28.80
C PRO A 36 13.55 6.34 -28.24
N PRO A 37 12.24 6.08 -28.47
CA PRO A 37 11.55 4.86 -28.04
C PRO A 37 12.24 3.56 -28.50
N CYS A 38 12.14 2.51 -27.67
CA CYS A 38 12.80 1.22 -27.92
C CYS A 38 12.13 0.39 -29.03
N ASP A 39 10.90 0.74 -29.42
CA ASP A 39 10.10 0.06 -30.42
C ASP A 39 10.25 0.62 -31.84
N GLU A 40 11.08 1.67 -32.02
CA GLU A 40 11.39 2.24 -33.33
C GLU A 40 12.90 2.32 -33.60
N PRO A 41 13.36 2.04 -34.84
CA PRO A 41 14.77 2.13 -35.19
C PRO A 41 15.23 3.59 -35.32
N HIS A 42 16.45 3.89 -34.88
CA HIS A 42 17.03 5.24 -34.94
C HIS A 42 18.55 5.24 -35.14
N GLU A 43 19.15 6.42 -35.35
CA GLU A 43 20.58 6.55 -35.73
C GLU A 43 21.57 6.49 -34.55
N GLY A 44 21.10 6.68 -33.31
CA GLY A 44 21.93 6.57 -32.10
C GLY A 44 21.93 5.18 -31.45
N PRO A 45 22.88 4.89 -30.54
CA PRO A 45 22.86 3.70 -29.69
C PRO A 45 21.91 3.85 -28.48
N GLY A 46 21.47 2.72 -27.91
CA GLY A 46 20.58 2.65 -26.76
C GLY A 46 19.16 3.10 -27.07
N CYS A 47 18.24 3.07 -26.10
CA CYS A 47 16.86 3.52 -26.28
C CYS A 47 16.28 4.11 -24.99
N LEU A 48 15.04 4.58 -25.07
CA LEU A 48 14.36 5.34 -24.01
C LEU A 48 14.25 4.61 -22.67
N GLN A 49 13.94 3.31 -22.69
CA GLN A 49 13.63 2.53 -21.49
C GLN A 49 14.87 1.80 -20.96
N PRO A 50 15.46 2.19 -19.82
CA PRO A 50 16.71 1.60 -19.33
C PRO A 50 16.67 0.08 -19.16
N GLN A 51 15.62 -0.44 -18.51
CA GLN A 51 15.48 -1.87 -18.26
C GLN A 51 15.39 -2.68 -19.57
N CYS A 52 14.60 -2.20 -20.53
CA CYS A 52 14.50 -2.83 -21.85
C CYS A 52 15.81 -2.73 -22.63
N CYS A 53 16.40 -1.53 -22.64
CA CYS A 53 17.67 -1.24 -23.29
C CYS A 53 18.77 -2.19 -22.77
N ASP A 54 18.91 -2.36 -21.45
CA ASP A 54 19.91 -3.22 -20.84
C ASP A 54 19.73 -4.70 -21.20
N LEU A 55 18.49 -5.19 -21.28
CA LEU A 55 18.19 -6.55 -21.75
C LEU A 55 18.65 -6.75 -23.19
N VAL A 56 18.38 -5.77 -24.06
CA VAL A 56 18.82 -5.80 -25.47
C VAL A 56 20.34 -5.67 -25.55
N CYS A 57 20.97 -4.75 -24.82
CA CYS A 57 22.44 -4.58 -24.78
C CYS A 57 23.15 -5.85 -24.34
N LYS A 58 22.59 -6.57 -23.35
CA LYS A 58 23.14 -7.85 -22.86
C LYS A 58 23.04 -8.95 -23.93
N ASN A 59 22.05 -8.87 -24.82
CA ASN A 59 21.89 -9.81 -25.93
C ASN A 59 22.77 -9.45 -27.13
N ASP A 60 22.72 -8.19 -27.57
CA ASP A 60 23.53 -7.64 -28.65
C ASP A 60 24.10 -6.27 -28.28
N ILE A 61 25.41 -6.24 -28.02
CA ILE A 61 26.14 -5.03 -27.66
C ILE A 61 26.14 -3.97 -28.78
N PHE A 62 25.89 -4.36 -30.04
CA PHE A 62 25.83 -3.44 -31.17
C PHE A 62 24.74 -2.37 -30.97
N CYS A 63 23.61 -2.76 -30.35
CA CYS A 63 22.50 -1.87 -30.05
C CYS A 63 22.91 -0.70 -29.15
N CYS A 64 23.97 -0.87 -28.35
CA CYS A 64 24.39 0.10 -27.33
C CYS A 64 25.76 0.73 -27.60
N GLU A 65 26.48 0.24 -28.61
CA GLU A 65 27.76 0.83 -29.06
C GLU A 65 27.67 1.51 -30.43
N THR A 66 26.73 1.12 -31.29
CA THR A 66 26.67 1.60 -32.68
C THR A 66 25.35 2.25 -33.03
N GLN A 67 24.25 1.48 -33.02
CA GLN A 67 22.97 1.95 -33.52
C GLN A 67 21.82 1.06 -33.02
N TRP A 68 20.70 1.67 -32.67
CA TRP A 68 19.43 0.98 -32.44
C TRP A 68 18.70 0.74 -33.77
N ASP A 69 19.00 -0.38 -34.44
CA ASP A 69 18.39 -0.74 -35.73
C ASP A 69 17.18 -1.68 -35.59
N GLN A 70 16.62 -2.16 -36.71
CA GLN A 70 15.46 -3.06 -36.69
C GLN A 70 15.74 -4.36 -35.92
N THR A 71 16.98 -4.84 -35.89
CA THR A 71 17.34 -6.03 -35.11
C THR A 71 17.19 -5.75 -33.61
N CYS A 72 17.58 -4.55 -33.17
CA CYS A 72 17.43 -4.12 -31.77
C CYS A 72 15.95 -4.01 -31.38
N VAL A 73 15.10 -3.47 -32.26
CA VAL A 73 13.64 -3.41 -32.08
C VAL A 73 13.02 -4.81 -32.01
N ASP A 74 13.44 -5.72 -32.88
CA ASP A 74 12.96 -7.10 -32.89
C ASP A 74 13.36 -7.83 -31.59
N LEU A 75 14.59 -7.60 -31.09
CA LEU A 75 15.04 -8.09 -29.79
C LEU A 75 14.25 -7.47 -28.64
N ALA A 76 13.99 -6.16 -28.68
CA ALA A 76 13.20 -5.48 -27.65
C ALA A 76 11.79 -6.06 -27.55
N THR A 77 11.17 -6.36 -28.69
CA THR A 77 9.84 -6.98 -28.76
C THR A 77 9.82 -8.36 -28.10
N GLU A 78 10.91 -9.12 -28.17
CA GLU A 78 11.01 -10.46 -27.57
C GLU A 78 11.42 -10.43 -26.09
N LEU A 79 12.33 -9.52 -25.73
CA LEU A 79 13.01 -9.54 -24.43
C LEU A 79 12.35 -8.63 -23.39
N CYS A 80 11.77 -7.50 -23.79
CA CYS A 80 11.39 -6.45 -22.82
C CYS A 80 10.03 -6.67 -22.15
N GLY A 81 9.17 -7.53 -22.71
CA GLY A 81 7.91 -7.93 -22.07
C GLY A 81 7.02 -6.74 -21.67
N ASP A 82 6.87 -6.54 -20.35
CA ASP A 82 6.02 -5.52 -19.73
C ASP A 82 6.77 -4.28 -19.23
N VAL A 83 8.00 -4.03 -19.69
CA VAL A 83 8.69 -2.74 -19.47
C VAL A 83 7.93 -1.64 -20.20
N ARG A 84 7.48 -0.63 -19.47
CA ARG A 84 6.64 0.48 -19.99
C ARG A 84 7.15 1.87 -19.61
N CYS A 85 7.97 1.97 -18.57
CA CYS A 85 8.52 3.24 -18.11
C CYS A 85 10.02 3.31 -18.37
N PRO A 86 10.57 4.52 -18.56
CA PRO A 86 9.86 5.74 -18.92
C PRO A 86 9.27 5.69 -20.34
N GLU A 87 8.35 6.61 -20.64
CA GLU A 87 7.78 6.82 -21.98
C GLU A 87 7.79 8.32 -22.35
N GLU A 88 7.67 8.66 -23.63
CA GLU A 88 7.57 10.07 -24.04
C GLU A 88 6.33 10.74 -23.40
N GLY A 89 6.51 11.91 -22.78
CA GLY A 89 5.43 12.72 -22.21
C GLY A 89 5.76 13.27 -20.82
N ASP A 90 5.17 14.40 -20.45
CA ASP A 90 5.33 14.99 -19.10
C ASP A 90 4.35 14.31 -18.13
N CYS A 91 4.85 13.80 -17.02
CA CYS A 91 4.05 13.11 -16.01
C CYS A 91 2.91 13.98 -15.43
N LEU A 92 3.06 15.30 -15.49
CA LEU A 92 2.10 16.27 -14.94
C LEU A 92 1.15 16.83 -16.01
N GLU A 93 1.18 16.31 -17.24
CA GLU A 93 0.28 16.71 -18.33
C GLU A 93 -0.41 15.48 -18.96
N VAL A 94 -1.62 15.65 -19.49
CA VAL A 94 -2.34 14.55 -20.18
C VAL A 94 -1.75 14.34 -21.57
N HIS A 95 -1.54 13.08 -21.96
CA HIS A 95 -1.01 12.74 -23.29
C HIS A 95 -1.44 11.33 -23.78
N ASP A 96 -1.16 11.04 -25.05
CA ASP A 96 -1.69 9.86 -25.75
C ASP A 96 -0.86 8.57 -25.56
N THR A 97 0.34 8.68 -25.02
CA THR A 97 1.23 7.55 -24.68
C THR A 97 0.92 6.99 -23.30
N GLY A 98 1.35 5.76 -23.02
CA GLY A 98 1.24 5.12 -21.71
C GLY A 98 2.58 5.16 -20.99
N GLY A 99 2.60 5.72 -19.78
CA GLY A 99 3.80 6.06 -19.02
C GLY A 99 4.13 7.55 -19.12
N CYS A 100 5.28 7.97 -18.61
CA CYS A 100 5.78 9.34 -18.73
C CYS A 100 7.31 9.37 -18.59
N ILE A 101 7.95 10.52 -18.81
CA ILE A 101 9.41 10.62 -19.02
C ILE A 101 10.25 10.42 -17.76
N ASP A 102 9.66 10.66 -16.59
CA ASP A 102 10.30 10.40 -15.30
C ASP A 102 10.01 8.95 -14.91
N GLU A 103 11.04 8.09 -14.95
CA GLU A 103 10.92 6.65 -14.73
C GLU A 103 10.35 6.30 -13.35
N ASP A 104 10.86 6.95 -12.29
CA ASP A 104 10.42 6.71 -10.92
C ASP A 104 8.95 7.11 -10.74
N CYS A 105 8.57 8.27 -11.27
CA CYS A 105 7.19 8.73 -11.26
C CYS A 105 6.26 7.83 -12.08
N CYS A 106 6.71 7.42 -13.27
CA CYS A 106 5.97 6.56 -14.16
C CYS A 106 5.69 5.21 -13.51
N GLU A 107 6.72 4.55 -12.97
CA GLU A 107 6.55 3.26 -12.30
C GLU A 107 5.71 3.39 -11.03
N LEU A 108 5.82 4.49 -10.28
CA LEU A 108 5.01 4.73 -9.10
C LEU A 108 3.51 4.88 -9.44
N VAL A 109 3.16 5.68 -10.45
CA VAL A 109 1.77 5.83 -10.88
C VAL A 109 1.25 4.52 -11.47
N ARG A 110 2.04 3.83 -12.30
CA ARG A 110 1.68 2.54 -12.91
C ARG A 110 1.50 1.43 -11.87
N MET A 111 2.29 1.45 -10.81
CA MET A 111 2.15 0.55 -9.67
C MET A 111 0.79 0.74 -9.00
N HIS A 112 0.23 1.94 -8.94
CA HIS A 112 -1.09 2.13 -8.35
C HIS A 112 -2.24 1.94 -9.36
N ASP A 113 -2.04 2.34 -10.62
CA ASP A 113 -2.97 2.12 -11.73
C ASP A 113 -2.24 1.60 -13.00
N PRO A 114 -2.27 0.28 -13.27
CA PRO A 114 -1.64 -0.30 -14.46
C PRO A 114 -2.08 0.35 -15.77
N PHE A 115 -3.30 0.89 -15.83
CA PHE A 115 -3.80 1.51 -17.07
C PHE A 115 -2.96 2.72 -17.48
N CYS A 116 -2.31 3.41 -16.53
CA CYS A 116 -1.40 4.50 -16.84
C CYS A 116 -0.15 4.05 -17.61
N GLY A 117 0.17 2.75 -17.66
CA GLY A 117 1.24 2.19 -18.51
C GLY A 117 0.77 1.44 -19.76
N PHE A 118 -0.53 1.24 -19.97
CA PHE A 118 -1.08 0.52 -21.13
C PHE A 118 -2.02 1.38 -21.99
N GLY A 119 -2.69 2.34 -21.38
CA GLY A 119 -3.60 3.28 -22.03
C GLY A 119 -2.94 4.64 -22.26
N THR A 120 -3.77 5.64 -22.48
CA THR A 120 -3.35 7.04 -22.52
C THR A 120 -3.10 7.54 -21.10
N TRP A 121 -2.04 8.32 -20.88
CA TRP A 121 -1.80 9.05 -19.65
C TRP A 121 -2.87 10.14 -19.44
N ASP A 122 -3.94 9.78 -18.73
CA ASP A 122 -5.15 10.60 -18.59
C ASP A 122 -5.15 11.48 -17.33
N GLU A 123 -6.29 12.14 -17.06
CA GLU A 123 -6.43 13.03 -15.91
C GLU A 123 -6.18 12.34 -14.56
N PHE A 124 -6.45 11.04 -14.46
CA PHE A 124 -6.20 10.27 -13.23
C PHE A 124 -4.72 9.92 -13.06
N CYS A 125 -4.01 9.66 -14.17
CA CYS A 125 -2.57 9.45 -14.13
C CYS A 125 -1.85 10.73 -13.69
N VAL A 126 -2.27 11.89 -14.22
CA VAL A 126 -1.75 13.20 -13.81
C VAL A 126 -2.08 13.51 -12.35
N GLU A 127 -3.30 13.22 -11.89
CA GLU A 127 -3.70 13.41 -10.48
C GLU A 127 -2.80 12.60 -9.54
N GLY A 128 -2.61 11.30 -9.83
CA GLY A 128 -1.68 10.45 -9.07
C GLY A 128 -0.24 10.96 -9.13
N ALA A 129 0.22 11.43 -10.30
CA ALA A 129 1.55 11.98 -10.45
C ALA A 129 1.77 13.25 -9.62
N VAL A 130 0.79 14.17 -9.59
CA VAL A 130 0.85 15.39 -8.78
C VAL A 130 0.91 15.06 -7.28
N GLU A 131 0.20 14.01 -6.86
CA GLU A 131 0.14 13.61 -5.46
C GLU A 131 1.41 12.88 -5.01
N TRP A 132 1.96 12.02 -5.86
CA TRP A 132 2.97 11.04 -5.46
C TRP A 132 4.38 11.35 -5.98
N CYS A 133 4.51 11.95 -7.16
CA CYS A 133 5.83 12.12 -7.78
C CYS A 133 6.63 13.24 -7.13
N GLY A 134 7.87 12.92 -6.72
CA GLY A 134 8.74 13.83 -5.99
C GLY A 134 8.35 14.04 -4.52
N ALA A 135 7.33 13.33 -4.02
CA ALA A 135 7.04 13.27 -2.60
C ALA A 135 8.01 12.30 -1.91
N THR A 136 8.39 12.62 -0.67
CA THR A 136 9.00 11.66 0.25
C THR A 136 8.13 11.67 1.49
N LEU A 137 7.33 10.62 1.66
CA LEU A 137 6.31 10.55 2.68
C LEU A 137 6.68 9.48 3.72
N GLU A 138 7.54 9.86 4.67
CA GLU A 138 7.96 8.99 5.76
C GLU A 138 7.21 9.34 7.05
N CYS A 139 6.40 8.42 7.55
CA CYS A 139 5.70 8.54 8.84
C CYS A 139 5.62 7.20 9.56
N PRO A 140 6.76 6.62 9.95
CA PRO A 140 6.78 5.29 10.55
C PRO A 140 5.83 5.21 11.76
N ILE A 141 4.91 4.26 11.70
CA ILE A 141 3.98 3.97 12.78
C ILE A 141 4.73 3.15 13.83
N GLU A 142 4.94 3.74 15.00
CA GLU A 142 5.36 3.00 16.17
C GLU A 142 4.12 2.34 16.82
N PRO A 143 4.03 1.00 16.84
CA PRO A 143 2.90 0.32 17.47
C PRO A 143 2.96 0.46 18.99
N PRO A 144 1.81 0.65 19.67
CA PRO A 144 1.75 0.58 21.12
C PRO A 144 2.07 -0.84 21.59
N ALA A 145 2.54 -0.98 22.83
CA ALA A 145 3.01 -2.27 23.35
C ALA A 145 1.93 -3.37 23.45
N ASN A 146 0.65 -2.98 23.42
CA ASN A 146 -0.49 -3.90 23.41
C ASN A 146 -1.04 -4.19 22.00
N ALA A 147 -0.44 -3.62 20.95
CA ALA A 147 -0.83 -3.96 19.59
C ALA A 147 -0.51 -5.41 19.27
N ILE A 148 -1.45 -6.06 18.60
CA ILE A 148 -1.33 -7.40 18.03
C ILE A 148 -0.67 -7.24 16.66
N ASP A 149 0.51 -7.84 16.51
CA ASP A 149 1.22 -7.94 15.24
C ASP A 149 0.60 -9.08 14.42
N GLU A 150 0.20 -8.79 13.18
CA GLU A 150 -0.37 -9.82 12.29
C GLU A 150 0.64 -10.88 11.87
N LEU A 151 1.94 -10.63 12.03
CA LEU A 151 3.03 -11.54 11.66
C LEU A 151 2.95 -12.02 10.20
N GLU A 152 2.39 -11.16 9.34
CA GLU A 152 2.32 -11.26 7.88
C GLU A 152 3.74 -11.08 7.29
N PRO A 153 4.38 -12.14 6.77
CA PRO A 153 5.59 -11.98 5.98
C PRO A 153 5.24 -11.30 4.66
N CYS A 154 6.18 -10.53 4.12
CA CYS A 154 5.99 -9.88 2.84
C CYS A 154 5.48 -10.81 1.73
N LEU A 155 4.55 -10.30 0.92
CA LEU A 155 3.96 -10.96 -0.26
C LEU A 155 3.16 -12.25 0.01
N GLU A 156 3.07 -12.72 1.25
CA GLU A 156 2.38 -13.99 1.58
C GLU A 156 0.85 -13.83 1.64
N ARG A 157 0.33 -12.65 2.01
CA ARG A 157 -1.10 -12.29 2.01
C ARG A 157 -1.96 -13.25 2.83
N VAL A 158 -1.65 -13.44 4.11
CA VAL A 158 -2.16 -14.54 4.94
C VAL A 158 -3.60 -14.37 5.42
N ASN A 159 -4.18 -13.17 5.33
CA ASN A 159 -5.52 -12.82 5.81
C ASN A 159 -6.40 -12.19 4.70
N ASP A 160 -6.14 -12.53 3.44
CA ASP A 160 -6.68 -11.91 2.20
C ASP A 160 -8.21 -12.04 1.95
N GLY A 161 -8.98 -12.49 2.94
CA GLY A 161 -10.42 -12.67 2.85
C GLY A 161 -10.83 -13.61 1.71
N CYS A 162 -11.71 -13.12 0.84
CA CYS A 162 -12.18 -13.87 -0.32
C CYS A 162 -11.10 -14.09 -1.42
N GLY A 163 -9.90 -13.51 -1.27
CA GLY A 163 -8.74 -13.81 -2.13
C GLY A 163 -8.09 -15.16 -1.83
N ARG A 164 -8.45 -15.81 -0.72
CA ARG A 164 -7.89 -17.08 -0.23
C ARG A 164 -8.83 -18.28 -0.38
N GLU A 165 -8.24 -19.48 -0.26
CA GLU A 165 -8.97 -20.74 -0.17
C GLU A 165 -9.81 -20.81 1.12
N PRO A 166 -10.98 -21.48 1.14
CA PRO A 166 -11.94 -21.44 2.26
C PRO A 166 -11.39 -21.65 3.68
N GLY A 167 -10.32 -22.44 3.85
CA GLY A 167 -9.70 -22.70 5.15
C GLY A 167 -8.69 -21.66 5.62
N GLU A 168 -8.35 -20.70 4.76
CA GLU A 168 -7.29 -19.69 4.95
C GLU A 168 -7.83 -18.26 4.80
N ARG A 169 -9.14 -18.08 4.57
CA ARG A 169 -9.77 -16.76 4.29
C ARG A 169 -9.71 -15.80 5.46
N PHE A 170 -9.84 -16.32 6.68
CA PHE A 170 -10.04 -15.53 7.88
C PHE A 170 -9.21 -16.11 9.01
N VAL A 171 -7.99 -15.60 9.13
CA VAL A 171 -7.03 -16.07 10.14
C VAL A 171 -7.01 -15.14 11.35
N VAL A 172 -7.49 -13.90 11.20
CA VAL A 172 -7.51 -12.88 12.25
C VAL A 172 -8.95 -12.61 12.69
N THR A 173 -9.17 -12.66 14.01
CA THR A 173 -10.42 -12.26 14.65
C THR A 173 -10.17 -11.00 15.46
N LEU A 174 -11.04 -10.01 15.30
CA LEU A 174 -10.96 -8.71 15.94
C LEU A 174 -12.03 -8.60 17.03
N GLY A 175 -11.63 -8.22 18.23
CA GLY A 175 -12.46 -8.02 19.41
C GLY A 175 -12.40 -6.59 19.94
N CYS A 176 -13.32 -6.25 20.85
CA CYS A 176 -13.39 -4.91 21.42
C CYS A 176 -12.10 -4.58 22.21
N GLY A 177 -11.54 -3.40 21.96
CA GLY A 177 -10.29 -2.93 22.54
C GLY A 177 -9.02 -3.48 21.87
N ASP A 178 -9.16 -4.30 20.82
CA ASP A 178 -8.01 -4.78 20.07
C ASP A 178 -7.41 -3.64 19.25
N ILE A 179 -6.09 -3.66 19.19
CA ILE A 179 -5.28 -2.80 18.34
C ILE A 179 -4.45 -3.73 17.46
N ILE A 180 -4.65 -3.67 16.16
CA ILE A 180 -3.89 -4.41 15.16
C ILE A 180 -2.81 -3.50 14.60
N TYR A 181 -1.57 -4.00 14.60
CA TYR A 181 -0.48 -3.47 13.81
C TYR A 181 -0.30 -4.40 12.61
N GLY A 182 -0.86 -3.97 11.49
CA GLY A 182 -0.88 -4.76 10.26
C GLY A 182 0.05 -4.18 9.21
N LYS A 183 0.25 -4.95 8.14
CA LYS A 183 1.15 -4.62 7.05
C LYS A 183 0.55 -5.11 5.74
N THR A 184 0.48 -4.23 4.74
CA THR A 184 0.04 -4.59 3.40
C THR A 184 1.23 -4.57 2.43
N THR A 185 1.52 -5.70 1.80
CA THR A 185 2.56 -5.84 0.78
C THR A 185 2.14 -6.77 -0.33
N THR A 186 2.19 -6.30 -1.58
CA THR A 186 2.04 -7.18 -2.73
C THR A 186 2.52 -6.55 -4.02
N THR A 187 2.94 -7.40 -4.93
CA THR A 187 3.11 -7.06 -6.35
C THR A 187 1.80 -7.28 -7.09
N THR A 188 1.28 -8.52 -7.09
CA THR A 188 -0.11 -8.89 -7.48
C THR A 188 -0.44 -10.31 -6.98
N PRO A 189 -1.72 -10.66 -6.71
CA PRO A 189 -2.90 -9.79 -6.52
C PRO A 189 -2.88 -8.99 -5.20
N ARG A 190 -3.86 -8.12 -4.94
CA ARG A 190 -3.94 -7.18 -3.79
C ARG A 190 -3.84 -7.85 -2.43
N ASP A 191 -3.05 -7.29 -1.52
CA ASP A 191 -3.02 -7.68 -0.11
C ASP A 191 -4.15 -6.97 0.64
N VAL A 192 -5.14 -7.73 1.11
CA VAL A 192 -6.35 -7.23 1.75
C VAL A 192 -6.50 -7.84 3.12
N ASP A 193 -6.27 -7.05 4.16
CA ASP A 193 -6.39 -7.56 5.52
C ASP A 193 -7.86 -7.71 5.91
N ALA A 194 -8.37 -8.95 5.93
CA ALA A 194 -9.75 -9.26 6.25
C ALA A 194 -9.90 -9.76 7.69
N PHE A 195 -10.62 -8.98 8.49
CA PHE A 195 -10.90 -9.22 9.89
C PHE A 195 -12.31 -9.76 10.08
N VAL A 196 -12.42 -10.90 10.74
CA VAL A 196 -13.70 -11.38 11.27
C VAL A 196 -13.93 -10.77 12.64
N VAL A 197 -15.12 -10.27 12.89
CA VAL A 197 -15.50 -9.70 14.19
C VAL A 197 -16.60 -10.59 14.78
N ASP A 198 -16.32 -11.17 15.94
CA ASP A 198 -17.26 -12.06 16.66
C ASP A 198 -18.05 -11.26 17.70
N LEU A 199 -18.95 -10.40 17.22
CA LEU A 199 -19.83 -9.58 18.05
C LEU A 199 -21.31 -9.81 17.73
N PRO A 200 -22.22 -9.65 18.70
CA PRO A 200 -23.66 -9.73 18.45
C PRO A 200 -24.11 -8.70 17.40
N PRO A 201 -25.02 -9.06 16.47
CA PRO A 201 -25.62 -8.11 15.55
C PRO A 201 -26.28 -6.94 16.27
N GLY A 202 -26.11 -5.73 15.75
CA GLY A 202 -26.60 -4.48 16.35
C GLY A 202 -25.75 -3.94 17.51
N THR A 203 -24.53 -4.47 17.69
CA THR A 203 -23.52 -3.84 18.55
C THR A 203 -22.92 -2.65 17.81
N SER A 204 -22.81 -1.50 18.48
CA SER A 204 -22.17 -0.31 17.90
C SER A 204 -20.65 -0.42 18.03
N VAL A 205 -19.97 -0.36 16.90
CA VAL A 205 -18.52 -0.48 16.80
C VAL A 205 -17.96 0.79 16.19
N GLU A 206 -16.92 1.34 16.80
CA GLU A 206 -16.06 2.38 16.26
C GLU A 206 -14.71 1.77 15.90
N VAL A 207 -14.37 1.83 14.62
CA VAL A 207 -13.04 1.46 14.13
C VAL A 207 -12.26 2.74 13.90
N ALA A 208 -11.06 2.83 14.46
CA ALA A 208 -10.14 3.90 14.17
C ALA A 208 -8.94 3.35 13.40
N VAL A 209 -8.48 4.09 12.39
CA VAL A 209 -7.37 3.65 11.55
C VAL A 209 -6.46 4.82 11.18
N ARG A 210 -5.16 4.53 11.14
CA ARG A 210 -4.14 5.38 10.50
C ARG A 210 -3.18 4.49 9.72
N SER A 211 -2.65 4.98 8.60
CA SER A 211 -1.78 4.19 7.71
C SER A 211 -0.62 5.02 7.16
N GLU A 212 0.45 4.33 6.81
CA GLU A 212 1.62 4.90 6.12
C GLU A 212 1.41 5.02 4.60
N PHE A 213 0.26 4.52 4.11
CA PHE A 213 -0.13 4.45 2.70
C PHE A 213 -1.60 4.87 2.54
N PRO A 214 -2.06 5.24 1.33
CA PRO A 214 -3.47 5.52 1.08
C PRO A 214 -4.30 4.27 1.33
N GLY A 215 -5.11 4.31 2.40
CA GLY A 215 -5.88 3.19 2.88
C GLY A 215 -7.37 3.39 2.76
N ARG A 216 -8.14 2.32 2.93
CA ARG A 216 -9.60 2.40 3.05
C ARG A 216 -10.14 1.25 3.86
N LEU A 217 -11.15 1.55 4.68
CA LEU A 217 -11.96 0.53 5.33
C LEU A 217 -13.16 0.15 4.46
N THR A 218 -13.39 -1.15 4.30
CA THR A 218 -14.56 -1.69 3.59
C THR A 218 -15.23 -2.74 4.46
N LEU A 219 -16.55 -2.65 4.62
CA LEU A 219 -17.32 -3.72 5.25
C LEU A 219 -17.96 -4.58 4.16
N VAL A 220 -17.59 -5.85 4.14
CA VAL A 220 -18.02 -6.81 3.12
C VAL A 220 -19.03 -7.77 3.74
N LEU A 221 -20.21 -7.88 3.14
CA LEU A 221 -21.30 -8.73 3.60
C LEU A 221 -21.57 -9.86 2.60
N GLY A 222 -21.89 -11.04 3.13
CA GLY A 222 -22.22 -12.23 2.34
C GLY A 222 -21.06 -13.24 2.27
N GLU A 223 -21.29 -14.30 1.51
CA GLU A 223 -20.28 -15.34 1.26
C GLU A 223 -19.39 -14.95 0.08
N CYS A 224 -18.15 -15.43 0.07
CA CYS A 224 -17.22 -15.19 -1.03
C CYS A 224 -17.71 -15.71 -2.39
N GLU A 225 -18.56 -16.74 -2.39
CA GLU A 225 -19.18 -17.28 -3.61
C GLU A 225 -20.35 -16.41 -4.13
N GLY A 226 -20.75 -15.42 -3.33
CA GLY A 226 -21.77 -14.45 -3.64
C GLY A 226 -23.20 -14.84 -3.22
N PRO A 227 -24.12 -13.86 -3.15
CA PRO A 227 -23.89 -12.45 -3.49
C PRO A 227 -23.14 -11.70 -2.38
N ILE A 228 -22.11 -10.94 -2.79
CA ILE A 228 -21.37 -10.02 -1.90
C ILE A 228 -22.00 -8.62 -2.01
N GLN A 229 -22.13 -7.94 -0.87
CA GLN A 229 -22.44 -6.52 -0.80
C GLN A 229 -21.29 -5.80 -0.10
N THR A 230 -20.89 -4.64 -0.60
CA THR A 230 -19.85 -3.83 0.03
C THR A 230 -20.42 -2.52 0.55
N ARG A 231 -20.02 -2.14 1.76
CA ARG A 231 -20.25 -0.81 2.32
C ARG A 231 -18.90 -0.14 2.46
N PHE A 232 -18.70 0.96 1.75
CA PHE A 232 -17.45 1.70 1.77
C PHE A 232 -17.41 2.57 3.04
N GLY A 233 -16.36 2.38 3.83
CA GLY A 233 -15.99 3.26 4.92
C GLY A 233 -15.15 4.44 4.41
N PRO A 234 -14.52 5.20 5.32
CA PRO A 234 -13.70 6.34 4.95
C PRO A 234 -12.38 5.89 4.29
N ALA A 235 -11.85 6.76 3.42
CA ALA A 235 -10.47 6.70 2.99
C ALA A 235 -9.55 7.21 4.11
N VAL A 236 -8.32 6.69 4.13
CA VAL A 236 -7.27 6.98 5.11
C VAL A 236 -6.13 7.63 4.37
N GLU A 237 -5.92 8.91 4.66
CA GLU A 237 -4.80 9.65 4.08
C GLU A 237 -3.48 9.14 4.68
N PRO A 238 -2.47 8.85 3.84
CA PRO A 238 -1.17 8.41 4.32
C PRO A 238 -0.55 9.48 5.20
N CYS A 239 0.00 9.08 6.35
CA CYS A 239 0.60 10.00 7.32
C CYS A 239 -0.37 11.08 7.85
N GLY A 240 -1.67 10.88 7.65
CA GLY A 240 -2.71 11.72 8.19
C GLY A 240 -2.93 11.48 9.68
N GLY A 241 -3.95 12.17 10.20
CA GLY A 241 -4.51 11.82 11.50
C GLY A 241 -5.26 10.49 11.45
N GLU A 242 -5.58 9.98 12.63
CA GLU A 242 -6.49 8.84 12.76
C GLU A 242 -7.87 9.20 12.22
N VAL A 243 -8.44 8.27 11.44
CA VAL A 243 -9.78 8.36 10.87
C VAL A 243 -10.67 7.34 11.57
N THR A 244 -11.84 7.77 12.04
CA THR A 244 -12.80 6.90 12.72
C THR A 244 -14.00 6.58 11.85
N TRP A 245 -14.53 5.37 12.01
CA TRP A 245 -15.74 4.91 11.36
C TRP A 245 -16.61 4.11 12.32
N THR A 246 -17.80 4.65 12.60
CA THR A 246 -18.80 3.98 13.44
C THR A 246 -19.83 3.24 12.58
N PHE A 247 -20.11 1.98 12.92
CA PHE A 247 -21.17 1.20 12.30
C PHE A 247 -21.77 0.17 13.26
N GLU A 248 -22.97 -0.29 12.93
CA GLU A 248 -23.64 -1.37 13.66
C GLU A 248 -23.27 -2.73 13.07
N VAL A 249 -22.92 -3.69 13.93
CA VAL A 249 -22.58 -5.06 13.53
C VAL A 249 -23.72 -5.65 12.67
N PRO A 250 -23.45 -6.03 11.41
CA PRO A 250 -24.47 -6.59 10.53
C PRO A 250 -24.99 -7.96 11.01
N THR A 251 -26.16 -8.33 10.51
CA THR A 251 -26.62 -9.73 10.59
C THR A 251 -26.02 -10.55 9.46
N GLY A 252 -25.79 -11.85 9.70
CA GLY A 252 -25.26 -12.78 8.71
C GLY A 252 -23.72 -12.79 8.66
N LEU A 253 -23.16 -13.29 7.56
CA LEU A 253 -21.71 -13.34 7.34
C LEU A 253 -21.21 -11.99 6.86
N TRP A 254 -20.14 -11.51 7.47
CA TRP A 254 -19.47 -10.28 7.10
C TRP A 254 -18.02 -10.28 7.60
N TYR A 255 -17.21 -9.40 7.04
CA TYR A 255 -15.86 -9.10 7.52
C TYR A 255 -15.53 -7.62 7.27
N LEU A 256 -14.66 -7.07 8.11
CA LEU A 256 -14.04 -5.76 7.89
C LEU A 256 -12.77 -5.98 7.08
N ALA A 257 -12.54 -5.15 6.07
CA ALA A 257 -11.34 -5.20 5.25
C ALA A 257 -10.59 -3.87 5.34
N MET A 258 -9.29 -3.94 5.58
CA MET A 258 -8.36 -2.85 5.31
C MET A 258 -7.73 -3.07 3.93
N GLU A 259 -7.80 -2.07 3.07
CA GLU A 259 -7.34 -2.16 1.69
C GLU A 259 -6.49 -0.93 1.33
N THR A 260 -5.59 -1.07 0.36
CA THR A 260 -4.98 0.09 -0.30
C THR A 260 -6.02 0.80 -1.19
N GLY A 261 -6.26 2.08 -0.95
CA GLY A 261 -7.36 2.80 -1.59
C GLY A 261 -7.34 4.30 -1.32
N ILE A 262 -8.03 5.03 -2.18
CA ILE A 262 -8.37 6.45 -2.01
C ILE A 262 -9.89 6.59 -2.00
N ASP A 263 -10.41 7.80 -1.78
CA ASP A 263 -11.86 8.00 -1.75
C ASP A 263 -12.51 7.55 -3.09
N GLY A 264 -13.53 6.71 -2.97
CA GLY A 264 -14.25 6.15 -4.12
C GLY A 264 -13.49 5.16 -5.00
N ARG A 265 -12.20 4.85 -4.75
CA ARG A 265 -11.39 3.96 -5.62
C ARG A 265 -10.46 3.04 -4.81
N VAL A 266 -10.39 1.76 -5.21
CA VAL A 266 -9.35 0.84 -4.76
C VAL A 266 -8.09 1.01 -5.60
N LEU A 267 -6.92 1.06 -4.96
CA LEU A 267 -5.65 0.96 -5.68
C LEU A 267 -5.47 -0.50 -6.13
N ARG A 268 -5.02 -0.71 -7.37
CA ARG A 268 -5.16 -2.02 -8.04
C ARG A 268 -3.96 -2.93 -7.85
N ASN A 269 -2.76 -2.38 -7.74
CA ASN A 269 -1.60 -3.14 -7.29
C ASN A 269 -1.13 -2.62 -5.92
N GLY A 270 -0.34 -3.46 -5.26
CA GLY A 270 0.03 -3.24 -3.88
C GLY A 270 1.25 -2.38 -3.69
N LEU A 271 1.65 -2.34 -2.43
CA LEU A 271 2.88 -1.71 -2.00
C LEU A 271 4.01 -2.75 -2.09
N PRO A 272 5.13 -2.41 -2.76
CA PRO A 272 6.25 -3.33 -2.88
C PRO A 272 6.84 -3.58 -1.49
N CYS A 273 7.14 -4.84 -1.23
CA CYS A 273 7.78 -5.25 0.02
C CYS A 273 9.13 -4.53 0.21
N ASP A 274 9.46 -4.21 1.46
CA ASP A 274 10.75 -3.64 1.84
C ASP A 274 11.66 -4.57 2.65
N GLU A 275 11.16 -5.76 2.98
CA GLU A 275 11.95 -6.82 3.58
C GLU A 275 12.72 -7.58 2.50
N ILE A 276 14.04 -7.59 2.64
CA ILE A 276 14.90 -8.50 1.90
C ILE A 276 14.67 -9.90 2.45
N ASP A 277 14.08 -10.82 1.68
CA ASP A 277 14.01 -12.23 2.07
C ASP A 277 15.44 -12.75 2.30
N PRO A 278 15.82 -13.13 3.54
CA PRO A 278 17.15 -13.62 3.82
C PRO A 278 17.48 -14.93 3.10
N LYS A 279 16.47 -15.67 2.63
CA LYS A 279 16.62 -16.96 1.93
C LYS A 279 16.66 -16.80 0.41
N ASP A 280 16.04 -15.75 -0.12
CA ASP A 280 16.02 -15.42 -1.54
C ASP A 280 16.15 -13.90 -1.75
N PRO A 281 17.33 -13.32 -1.46
CA PRO A 281 17.51 -11.88 -1.61
C PRO A 281 17.39 -11.50 -3.10
N PRO A 282 16.83 -10.32 -3.43
CA PRO A 282 16.82 -9.82 -4.80
C PRO A 282 18.24 -9.77 -5.36
N ASP A 283 18.36 -9.91 -6.69
CA ASP A 283 19.66 -9.83 -7.34
C ASP A 283 20.30 -8.47 -7.01
N LYS A 284 21.63 -8.43 -6.87
CA LYS A 284 22.34 -7.18 -6.52
C LYS A 284 22.23 -6.12 -7.61
N ASP A 285 21.84 -6.55 -8.80
CA ASP A 285 21.67 -5.71 -9.99
C ASP A 285 20.18 -5.34 -10.22
N GLU A 286 19.26 -5.76 -9.34
CA GLU A 286 17.84 -5.40 -9.40
C GLU A 286 17.60 -4.14 -8.55
N GLU A 287 17.20 -3.05 -9.20
CA GLU A 287 16.86 -1.82 -8.49
C GLU A 287 15.56 -2.00 -7.71
N PRO A 288 15.49 -1.56 -6.44
CA PRO A 288 14.25 -1.64 -5.69
C PRO A 288 13.19 -0.76 -6.36
N LEU A 289 11.97 -1.28 -6.49
CA LEU A 289 10.86 -0.50 -7.04
C LEU A 289 10.70 0.81 -6.26
N PRO A 290 10.44 1.93 -6.95
CA PRO A 290 10.26 3.22 -6.29
C PRO A 290 9.10 3.14 -5.30
N ARG A 291 9.29 3.73 -4.13
CA ARG A 291 8.28 3.81 -3.08
C ARG A 291 8.26 5.18 -2.44
N ILE A 292 7.07 5.67 -2.15
CA ILE A 292 6.86 6.87 -1.35
C ILE A 292 6.13 6.59 -0.05
N PHE A 293 5.47 5.44 0.07
CA PHE A 293 4.67 5.05 1.22
C PHE A 293 5.40 4.03 2.10
N GLY A 294 5.07 4.06 3.38
CA GLY A 294 5.32 2.92 4.26
C GLY A 294 4.30 1.80 3.99
N LEU A 295 4.34 0.75 4.79
CA LEU A 295 3.58 -0.48 4.58
C LEU A 295 2.61 -0.78 5.72
N HIS A 296 2.75 -0.08 6.84
CA HIS A 296 2.06 -0.40 8.06
C HIS A 296 0.81 0.44 8.24
N TYR A 297 -0.13 -0.11 9.00
CA TYR A 297 -1.26 0.62 9.53
C TYR A 297 -1.49 0.21 10.99
N LEU A 298 -2.17 1.08 11.72
CA LEU A 298 -2.68 0.79 13.04
C LEU A 298 -4.20 0.87 12.96
N LEU A 299 -4.87 -0.23 13.25
CA LEU A 299 -6.32 -0.33 13.31
C LEU A 299 -6.70 -0.64 14.76
N SER A 300 -7.51 0.22 15.39
CA SER A 300 -8.14 -0.10 16.67
C SER A 300 -9.63 -0.32 16.46
N MET A 301 -10.19 -1.24 17.24
CA MET A 301 -11.63 -1.43 17.29
C MET A 301 -12.09 -1.22 18.71
N ASP A 302 -12.71 -0.07 18.93
CA ASP A 302 -13.44 0.19 20.15
C ASP A 302 -14.89 -0.11 19.88
N CYS A 303 -15.42 -1.09 20.58
CA CYS A 303 -16.85 -1.15 20.70
C CYS A 303 -17.21 -0.08 21.71
N ALA A 304 -18.17 0.79 21.41
CA ALA A 304 -18.96 1.33 22.49
C ALA A 304 -19.43 0.08 23.21
N SER A 305 -18.86 -0.19 24.39
CA SER A 305 -19.10 -1.45 25.04
C SER A 305 -20.62 -1.47 25.13
N GLY A 306 -21.23 -2.47 24.49
CA GLY A 306 -22.59 -2.82 24.77
C GLY A 306 -22.56 -3.33 26.19
N CYS A 307 -22.36 -2.43 27.16
CA CYS A 307 -23.04 -2.43 28.42
C CYS A 307 -24.49 -2.30 28.00
N PRO A 308 -25.24 -3.41 27.82
CA PRO A 308 -26.62 -3.30 27.38
C PRO A 308 -27.39 -2.51 28.46
N GLY A 309 -26.89 -2.54 29.70
CA GLY A 309 -27.35 -1.74 30.80
C GLY A 309 -26.86 -0.28 30.85
N ASP A 310 -26.07 0.23 29.91
CA ASP A 310 -25.75 1.68 29.81
C ASP A 310 -26.80 2.33 28.89
N LEU A 311 -27.87 2.79 29.52
CA LEU A 311 -29.07 3.27 28.84
C LEU A 311 -29.01 4.77 28.54
N ASP A 312 -28.11 5.53 29.17
CA ASP A 312 -27.87 6.93 28.83
C ASP A 312 -26.60 7.20 28.01
N GLY A 313 -25.76 6.17 27.82
CA GLY A 313 -24.58 6.21 26.97
C GLY A 313 -23.43 6.98 27.59
N ASP A 314 -23.35 7.03 28.93
CA ASP A 314 -22.30 7.76 29.65
C ASP A 314 -21.04 6.93 29.91
N GLY A 315 -21.04 5.66 29.50
CA GLY A 315 -19.93 4.72 29.65
C GLY A 315 -19.86 4.05 31.02
N VAL A 316 -20.92 4.10 31.84
CA VAL A 316 -20.96 3.42 33.14
C VAL A 316 -22.37 2.88 33.42
N VAL A 317 -22.51 1.58 33.68
CA VAL A 317 -23.79 1.04 34.17
C VAL A 317 -23.95 1.33 35.65
N ALA A 318 -24.79 2.31 35.97
CA ALA A 318 -24.99 2.82 37.31
C ALA A 318 -26.47 3.06 37.66
N GLY A 319 -26.69 3.87 38.69
CA GLY A 319 -28.04 4.21 39.15
C GLY A 319 -28.84 5.03 38.14
N SER A 320 -28.17 5.75 37.23
CA SER A 320 -28.75 6.46 36.09
C SER A 320 -29.54 5.49 35.21
N ASP A 321 -28.91 4.40 34.81
CA ASP A 321 -29.47 3.42 33.90
C ASP A 321 -30.56 2.58 34.54
N LEU A 322 -30.36 2.21 35.80
CA LEU A 322 -31.41 1.56 36.58
C LEU A 322 -32.69 2.42 36.62
N GLY A 323 -32.53 3.74 36.74
CA GLY A 323 -33.64 4.69 36.66
C GLY A 323 -34.34 4.64 35.30
N LEU A 324 -33.56 4.63 34.21
CA LEU A 324 -34.08 4.54 32.85
C LEU A 324 -34.78 3.21 32.56
N LEU A 325 -34.25 2.09 33.05
CA LEU A 325 -34.86 0.77 32.89
C LEU A 325 -36.26 0.73 33.55
N PHE A 326 -36.44 1.38 34.71
CA PHE A 326 -37.76 1.51 35.34
C PHE A 326 -38.71 2.45 34.60
N VAL A 327 -38.20 3.46 33.89
CA VAL A 327 -39.04 4.33 33.03
C VAL A 327 -39.59 3.54 31.84
N LEU A 328 -38.81 2.59 31.33
CA LEU A 328 -39.15 1.77 30.17
C LEU A 328 -39.93 0.48 30.53
N TRP A 329 -40.26 0.27 31.81
CA TRP A 329 -40.84 -0.99 32.30
C TRP A 329 -42.19 -1.34 31.64
N GLY A 330 -42.28 -2.54 31.08
CA GLY A 330 -43.50 -3.05 30.44
C GLY A 330 -43.29 -3.52 28.99
N PRO A 331 -44.39 -3.69 28.23
CA PRO A 331 -44.32 -4.18 26.86
C PRO A 331 -43.56 -3.22 25.95
N CYS A 332 -42.65 -3.75 25.14
CA CYS A 332 -41.87 -2.93 24.21
C CYS A 332 -42.39 -2.96 22.78
N SER A 333 -42.41 -1.78 22.16
CA SER A 333 -42.86 -1.58 20.79
C SER A 333 -41.99 -0.53 20.11
N GLY A 334 -41.26 -0.92 19.07
CA GLY A 334 -40.27 -0.07 18.39
C GLY A 334 -38.88 -0.14 19.04
N ASN A 335 -38.10 0.94 18.97
CA ASN A 335 -36.77 1.01 19.57
C ASN A 335 -36.87 1.06 21.10
N CYS A 336 -36.33 0.05 21.78
CA CYS A 336 -36.48 -0.14 23.22
C CYS A 336 -35.14 -0.49 23.85
N PRO A 337 -34.36 0.52 24.29
CA PRO A 337 -33.04 0.27 24.85
C PRO A 337 -33.05 -0.58 26.13
N GLY A 338 -34.17 -0.61 26.86
CA GLY A 338 -34.28 -1.36 28.12
C GLY A 338 -34.64 -2.85 27.97
N ASP A 339 -34.91 -3.35 26.76
CA ASP A 339 -35.18 -4.76 26.47
C ASP A 339 -33.84 -5.45 26.13
N LEU A 340 -33.14 -5.86 27.19
CA LEU A 340 -31.75 -6.32 27.14
C LEU A 340 -31.64 -7.79 26.72
N ASP A 341 -32.70 -8.58 26.92
CA ASP A 341 -32.76 -9.98 26.45
C ASP A 341 -33.54 -10.16 25.13
N GLY A 342 -34.20 -9.11 24.64
CA GLY A 342 -34.89 -9.07 23.36
C GLY A 342 -36.21 -9.84 23.34
N ASP A 343 -36.83 -10.08 24.51
CA ASP A 343 -38.08 -10.84 24.62
C ASP A 343 -39.34 -10.01 24.30
N GLY A 344 -39.17 -8.71 24.03
CA GLY A 344 -40.25 -7.76 23.74
C GLY A 344 -40.89 -7.16 24.98
N GLN A 345 -40.32 -7.34 26.17
CA GLN A 345 -40.76 -6.74 27.43
C GLN A 345 -39.57 -6.29 28.28
N VAL A 346 -39.64 -5.06 28.79
CA VAL A 346 -38.71 -4.60 29.84
C VAL A 346 -39.22 -5.07 31.20
N GLY A 347 -38.50 -5.98 31.83
CA GLY A 347 -38.92 -6.65 33.04
C GLY A 347 -37.79 -7.13 33.96
N GLY A 348 -38.10 -8.16 34.73
CA GLY A 348 -37.18 -8.69 35.74
C GLY A 348 -35.96 -9.39 35.14
N SER A 349 -36.06 -9.89 33.90
CA SER A 349 -34.95 -10.50 33.18
C SER A 349 -33.91 -9.45 32.80
N ASP A 350 -34.36 -8.32 32.24
CA ASP A 350 -33.52 -7.17 31.86
C ASP A 350 -32.86 -6.52 33.08
N LEU A 351 -33.63 -6.38 34.16
CA LEU A 351 -33.08 -5.90 35.44
C LEU A 351 -31.93 -6.80 35.92
N GLY A 352 -32.04 -8.11 35.73
CA GLY A 352 -30.97 -9.05 36.03
C GLY A 352 -29.72 -8.81 35.17
N LEU A 353 -29.90 -8.61 33.87
CA LEU A 353 -28.82 -8.31 32.94
C LEU A 353 -28.13 -6.97 33.23
N LEU A 354 -28.90 -5.94 33.61
CA LEU A 354 -28.34 -4.64 34.01
C LEU A 354 -27.43 -4.77 35.23
N PHE A 355 -27.80 -5.57 36.24
CA PHE A 355 -26.93 -5.80 37.40
C PHE A 355 -25.70 -6.66 37.11
N VAL A 356 -25.78 -7.55 36.11
CA VAL A 356 -24.60 -8.31 35.65
C VAL A 356 -23.58 -7.36 35.03
N ALA A 357 -24.04 -6.31 34.35
CA ALA A 357 -23.20 -5.31 33.69
C ALA A 357 -22.78 -4.13 34.59
N TRP A 358 -23.05 -4.16 35.90
CA TRP A 358 -22.84 -3.01 36.79
C TRP A 358 -21.38 -2.58 36.92
N GLY A 359 -21.07 -1.33 36.60
CA GLY A 359 -19.71 -0.76 36.69
C GLY A 359 -19.31 0.00 35.43
N ASP A 360 -18.03 0.36 35.37
CA ASP A 360 -17.45 1.04 34.22
C ASP A 360 -17.49 0.14 32.97
N CYS A 361 -17.80 0.78 31.86
CA CYS A 361 -17.56 0.34 30.51
C CYS A 361 -16.18 0.88 30.07
#